data_AF-A0A7S8EVC9-F1
#
_entry.id   AF-A0A7S8EVC9-F1
#
_cell.length_a   1.000
_cell.length_b   1.000
_cell.length_c   1.000
_cell.angle_alpha   90.00
_cell.angle_beta   90.00
_cell.angle_gamma   90.00
#
_symmetry.space_group_name_H-M   'P 1'
#
loop_
_entity.id
_entity.type
_entity.pdbx_description
1 polymer ?
#
loop_
_entity_poly.entity_id
_entity_poly.type
_entity_poly.pdbx_seq_one_letter_code
_entity_poly.pdbx_strand_id
1 'polypeptide(L)'
;MAEPQSVFRRIICSYYAGYAEGRAAPYAAGGGNALGVSVSIARRWWAYRSYLKAEFEDAAPSLIWRLRGLLRGHQSKALVMLEDQAFRRHDYIPYTLLMRRVATYNRRIDPVLFNKLSQKVWLDRVKPSVAPPMTHYVAGRHLIDLSRPDDRLELEAILPLVRQRGELFLKPSGEGQARGALRLAGTPGGLQVNGREMDPQEWLNSFASQRTTGYTVSDIIRQGSWSEAFFPPTLNTLRVLTGTHFSNHEPVILAATMKMGRPATYPTDNWRVGRGGISALVDPVTGILGPGLSYDAETKRRCLREGHPETGAQIRGAAIPNWDLVRSRMLQLAALLPYPGVIGWDVALTDDDIVIVEANTYPGMAIHESHASLKRTAEQRAFWAEMNI
;
A
#
# COMPACT_ATOMS: atom_id res chain seq x y z
N MET A 1 -27.65 -24.51 14.26
CA MET A 1 -27.38 -23.22 13.57
C MET A 1 -27.23 -22.15 14.64
N ALA A 2 -25.99 -21.79 15.00
CA ALA A 2 -25.72 -20.71 15.95
C ALA A 2 -25.48 -19.42 15.15
N GLU A 3 -26.10 -18.32 15.58
CA GLU A 3 -26.05 -17.03 14.88
C GLU A 3 -24.60 -16.49 14.72
N PRO A 4 -24.25 -15.94 13.54
CA PRO A 4 -22.96 -15.30 13.27
C PRO A 4 -22.63 -14.11 14.19
N GLN A 5 -23.61 -13.57 14.92
CA GLN A 5 -23.44 -12.43 15.83
C GLN A 5 -22.65 -12.79 17.11
N SER A 6 -22.60 -14.08 17.51
CA SER A 6 -22.00 -14.48 18.79
C SER A 6 -20.46 -14.57 18.79
N VAL A 7 -19.84 -14.86 17.65
CA VAL A 7 -18.38 -15.04 17.52
C VAL A 7 -17.66 -13.68 17.45
N PHE A 8 -18.22 -12.74 16.69
CA PHE A 8 -17.66 -11.38 16.56
C PHE A 8 -17.65 -10.62 17.88
N ARG A 9 -18.68 -10.84 18.71
CA ARG A 9 -18.75 -10.28 20.07
C ARG A 9 -17.69 -10.89 21.00
N ARG A 10 -17.40 -12.19 20.89
CA ARG A 10 -16.40 -12.87 21.74
C ARG A 10 -14.95 -12.49 21.40
N ILE A 11 -14.61 -12.30 20.13
CA ILE A 11 -13.24 -11.94 19.70
C ILE A 11 -12.92 -10.48 20.05
N ILE A 12 -13.89 -9.56 19.87
CA ILE A 12 -13.72 -8.16 20.27
C ILE A 12 -13.70 -8.04 21.80
N CYS A 13 -14.60 -8.72 22.52
CA CYS A 13 -14.61 -8.64 23.99
C CYS A 13 -13.33 -9.20 24.63
N SER A 14 -12.67 -10.22 24.08
CA SER A 14 -11.41 -10.72 24.64
C SER A 14 -10.20 -9.82 24.33
N TYR A 15 -10.18 -9.18 23.15
CA TYR A 15 -9.15 -8.20 22.80
C TYR A 15 -9.27 -6.89 23.60
N TYR A 16 -10.49 -6.47 23.97
CA TYR A 16 -10.73 -5.26 24.77
C TYR A 16 -10.80 -5.51 26.28
N ALA A 17 -11.11 -6.73 26.76
CA ALA A 17 -11.06 -7.04 28.19
C ALA A 17 -9.65 -6.92 28.78
N GLY A 18 -8.61 -7.29 28.00
CA GLY A 18 -7.21 -7.10 28.39
C GLY A 18 -6.74 -5.63 28.40
N TYR A 19 -7.48 -4.72 27.75
CA TYR A 19 -7.22 -3.28 27.78
C TYR A 19 -7.98 -2.55 28.90
N ALA A 20 -9.01 -3.18 29.48
CA ALA A 20 -9.84 -2.59 30.54
C ALA A 20 -9.20 -2.71 31.94
N GLU A 21 -8.22 -3.59 32.15
CA GLU A 21 -7.62 -3.84 33.46
C GLU A 21 -6.21 -3.26 33.64
N GLY A 22 -5.71 -2.46 32.69
CA GLY A 22 -4.34 -1.92 32.74
C GLY A 22 -4.24 -0.44 32.33
N ARG A 23 -4.34 0.44 33.33
CA ARG A 23 -4.19 1.92 33.30
C ARG A 23 -5.47 2.70 32.98
N ALA A 24 -6.29 2.87 34.02
CA ALA A 24 -7.06 4.10 34.18
C ALA A 24 -6.08 5.28 34.33
N ALA A 25 -6.05 6.17 33.34
CA ALA A 25 -5.54 7.54 33.51
C ALA A 25 -6.75 8.45 33.77
N PRO A 26 -6.68 9.38 34.73
CA PRO A 26 -7.83 10.10 35.23
C PRO A 26 -8.37 11.07 34.17
N TYR A 27 -9.66 10.95 33.86
CA TYR A 27 -10.41 12.02 33.23
C TYR A 27 -10.57 13.15 34.27
N ALA A 28 -9.79 14.23 34.11
CA ALA A 28 -10.10 15.51 34.72
C ALA A 28 -10.77 16.38 33.66
N ALA A 29 -12.07 16.66 33.87
CA ALA A 29 -12.77 17.75 33.22
C ALA A 29 -12.10 19.08 33.62
N GLY A 30 -11.76 19.91 32.63
CA GLY A 30 -11.23 21.27 32.82
C GLY A 30 -9.77 21.45 32.40
N GLY A 31 -9.53 21.91 31.15
CA GLY A 31 -8.18 22.24 30.67
C GLY A 31 -8.03 22.30 29.14
N GLY A 32 -8.90 23.04 28.46
CA GLY A 32 -9.15 22.90 27.01
C GLY A 32 -8.06 23.37 26.02
N ASN A 33 -6.97 24.04 26.42
CA ASN A 33 -6.00 24.61 25.46
C ASN A 33 -4.57 24.06 25.57
N ALA A 34 -4.04 23.82 26.78
CA ALA A 34 -2.64 23.39 26.93
C ALA A 34 -2.38 21.95 26.44
N LEU A 35 -3.33 21.02 26.69
CA LEU A 35 -3.24 19.63 26.23
C LEU A 35 -3.34 19.52 24.70
N GLY A 36 -4.20 20.32 24.07
CA GLY A 36 -4.34 20.37 22.61
C GLY A 36 -3.08 20.90 21.91
N VAL A 37 -2.45 21.93 22.47
CA VAL A 37 -1.19 22.50 21.96
C VAL A 37 -0.03 21.49 22.10
N SER A 38 0.09 20.82 23.25
CA SER A 38 1.12 19.78 23.49
C SER A 38 1.00 18.62 22.50
N VAL A 39 -0.21 18.10 22.26
CA VAL A 39 -0.47 17.03 21.28
C VAL A 39 -0.16 17.49 19.85
N SER A 40 -0.49 18.73 19.49
CA SER A 40 -0.17 19.31 18.18
C SER A 40 1.33 19.43 17.93
N ILE A 41 2.09 19.86 18.94
CA ILE A 41 3.55 19.94 18.90
C ILE A 41 4.17 18.55 18.79
N ALA A 42 3.73 17.60 19.61
CA ALA A 42 4.21 16.21 19.55
C ALA A 42 4.00 15.57 18.16
N ARG A 43 2.84 15.79 17.53
CA ARG A 43 2.56 15.29 16.17
C ARG A 43 3.43 15.96 15.10
N ARG A 44 3.71 17.26 15.21
CA ARG A 44 4.65 17.96 14.31
C ARG A 44 6.04 17.34 14.40
N TRP A 45 6.53 17.14 15.62
CA TRP A 45 7.83 16.51 15.85
C TRP A 45 7.88 15.07 15.36
N TRP A 46 6.83 14.27 15.61
CA TRP A 46 6.73 12.93 15.08
C TRP A 46 6.78 12.92 13.54
N ALA A 47 5.98 13.75 12.86
CA ALA A 47 5.96 13.81 11.41
C ALA A 47 7.31 14.26 10.82
N TYR A 48 7.97 15.21 11.48
CA TYR A 48 9.31 15.65 11.08
C TYR A 48 10.36 14.56 11.30
N ARG A 49 10.32 13.82 12.41
CA ARG A 49 11.20 12.67 12.65
C ARG A 49 10.97 11.55 11.63
N SER A 50 9.71 11.24 11.31
CA SER A 50 9.36 10.29 10.26
C SER A 50 9.89 10.72 8.89
N TYR A 51 9.76 12.01 8.57
CA TYR A 51 10.37 12.62 7.38
C TYR A 51 11.88 12.45 7.36
N LEU A 52 12.60 12.82 8.43
CA LEU A 52 14.05 12.69 8.51
C LEU A 52 14.48 11.23 8.34
N LYS A 53 13.82 10.29 9.03
CA LYS A 53 14.09 8.86 8.83
C LYS A 53 13.96 8.47 7.36
N ALA A 54 12.86 8.86 6.71
CA ALA A 54 12.63 8.53 5.31
C ALA A 54 13.57 9.25 4.32
N GLU A 55 14.04 10.46 4.61
CA GLU A 55 15.00 11.22 3.79
C GLU A 55 16.42 10.64 3.86
N PHE A 56 16.79 10.04 5.00
CA PHE A 56 18.13 9.49 5.23
C PHE A 56 18.23 7.97 5.08
N GLU A 57 17.11 7.24 5.04
CA GLU A 57 17.08 5.82 4.62
C GLU A 57 17.48 5.65 3.14
N ASP A 58 17.29 6.69 2.33
CA ASP A 58 17.49 6.67 0.89
C ASP A 58 18.62 7.65 0.49
N ALA A 59 19.43 7.29 -0.50
CA ALA A 59 20.45 8.20 -1.04
C ALA A 59 19.78 9.39 -1.76
N ALA A 60 20.08 10.62 -1.36
CA ALA A 60 19.55 11.80 -2.04
C ALA A 60 20.10 11.93 -3.47
N PRO A 61 19.34 12.56 -4.39
CA PRO A 61 19.86 12.86 -5.73
C PRO A 61 21.14 13.71 -5.67
N SER A 62 21.14 14.77 -4.85
CA SER A 62 22.31 15.61 -4.57
C SER A 62 22.17 16.34 -3.23
N LEU A 63 23.25 16.94 -2.74
CA LEU A 63 23.23 17.77 -1.54
C LEU A 63 22.24 18.93 -1.67
N ILE A 64 22.17 19.57 -2.84
CA ILE A 64 21.23 20.67 -3.12
C ILE A 64 19.79 20.18 -2.99
N TRP A 65 19.47 19.00 -3.53
CA TRP A 65 18.13 18.43 -3.42
C TRP A 65 17.79 18.03 -1.97
N ARG A 66 18.76 17.57 -1.20
CA ARG A 66 18.58 17.30 0.23
C ARG A 66 18.26 18.57 1.01
N LEU A 67 19.03 19.64 0.81
CA LEU A 67 18.76 20.94 1.43
C LEU A 67 17.36 21.46 1.05
N ARG A 68 16.98 21.36 -0.23
CA ARG A 68 15.62 21.70 -0.68
C ARG A 68 14.57 20.86 0.03
N GLY A 69 14.78 19.55 0.16
CA GLY A 69 13.88 18.66 0.88
C GLY A 69 13.67 19.09 2.33
N LEU A 70 14.77 19.36 3.04
CA LEU A 70 14.75 19.79 4.45
C LEU A 70 13.98 21.10 4.63
N LEU A 71 14.26 22.10 3.78
CA LEU A 71 13.58 23.39 3.81
C LEU A 71 12.08 23.29 3.49
N ARG A 72 11.68 22.32 2.66
CA ARG A 72 10.30 22.13 2.21
C ARG A 72 9.51 21.12 3.04
N GLY A 73 10.15 20.42 3.97
CA GLY A 73 9.55 19.31 4.71
C GLY A 73 9.00 18.22 3.77
N HIS A 74 9.74 17.95 2.69
CA HIS A 74 9.37 17.00 1.63
C HIS A 74 10.61 16.18 1.22
N GLN A 75 10.42 14.93 0.78
CA GLN A 75 11.55 14.06 0.43
C GLN A 75 12.26 14.55 -0.83
N SER A 76 13.60 14.61 -0.79
CA SER A 76 14.42 15.10 -1.90
C SER A 76 14.22 14.32 -3.19
N LYS A 77 14.10 12.99 -3.07
CA LYS A 77 13.76 12.09 -4.18
C LYS A 77 12.37 12.34 -4.76
N ALA A 78 11.38 12.69 -3.95
CA ALA A 78 10.06 13.02 -4.47
C ALA A 78 10.08 14.38 -5.18
N LEU A 79 10.80 15.37 -4.64
CA LEU A 79 10.92 16.69 -5.26
C LEU A 79 11.56 16.66 -6.66
N VAL A 80 12.59 15.83 -6.87
CA VAL A 80 13.23 15.71 -8.20
C VAL A 80 12.34 15.02 -9.24
N MET A 81 11.30 14.31 -8.81
CA MET A 81 10.35 13.65 -9.69
C MET A 81 9.18 14.54 -10.10
N LEU A 82 8.99 15.67 -9.43
CA LEU A 82 7.98 16.66 -9.82
C LEU A 82 8.29 17.24 -11.20
N GLU A 83 7.26 17.75 -11.86
CA GLU A 83 7.46 18.61 -13.02
C GLU A 83 8.07 19.93 -12.56
N ASP A 84 8.94 20.53 -13.37
CA ASP A 84 9.63 21.79 -13.07
C ASP A 84 8.66 22.90 -12.64
N GLN A 85 7.53 23.03 -13.35
CA GLN A 85 6.53 24.04 -13.04
C GLN A 85 5.83 23.76 -11.70
N ALA A 86 5.48 22.49 -11.42
CA ALA A 86 4.88 22.08 -10.16
C ALA A 86 5.83 22.32 -8.97
N PHE A 87 7.12 22.01 -9.13
CA PHE A 87 8.13 22.28 -8.12
C PHE A 87 8.28 23.79 -7.84
N ARG A 88 8.37 24.62 -8.89
CA ARG A 88 8.54 26.07 -8.76
C ARG A 88 7.34 26.76 -8.12
N ARG A 89 6.12 26.31 -8.43
CA ARG A 89 4.86 26.85 -7.90
C ARG A 89 4.44 26.27 -6.54
N HIS A 90 5.21 25.34 -6.00
CA HIS A 90 4.84 24.60 -4.78
C HIS A 90 3.49 23.89 -4.92
N ASP A 91 3.22 23.38 -6.12
CA ASP A 91 1.98 22.70 -6.44
C ASP A 91 2.06 21.20 -6.15
N TYR A 92 2.32 20.91 -4.87
CA TYR A 92 2.39 19.59 -4.28
C TYR A 92 2.06 19.69 -2.78
N ILE A 93 1.74 18.57 -2.15
CA ILE A 93 1.45 18.47 -0.73
C ILE A 93 2.76 18.14 0.01
N PRO A 94 3.25 19.01 0.91
CA PRO A 94 4.43 18.71 1.70
C PRO A 94 4.28 17.40 2.48
N TYR A 95 5.28 16.52 2.44
CA TYR A 95 5.22 15.20 3.08
C TYR A 95 4.92 15.32 4.59
N THR A 96 5.58 16.25 5.26
CA THR A 96 5.36 16.53 6.68
C THR A 96 3.94 17.02 6.99
N LEU A 97 3.33 17.81 6.10
CA LEU A 97 1.95 18.25 6.23
C LEU A 97 1.01 17.05 6.08
N LEU A 98 1.19 16.27 5.02
CA LEU A 98 0.41 15.05 4.77
C LEU A 98 0.45 14.13 5.99
N MET A 99 1.65 13.76 6.47
CA MET A 99 1.82 12.85 7.61
C MET A 99 1.06 13.32 8.85
N ARG A 100 1.03 14.63 9.12
CA ARG A 100 0.26 15.20 10.24
C ARG A 100 -1.26 15.07 10.05
N ARG A 101 -1.74 15.27 8.81
CA ARG A 101 -3.17 15.15 8.49
C ARG A 101 -3.61 13.71 8.54
N VAL A 102 -2.90 12.78 7.89
CA VAL A 102 -3.28 11.35 7.92
C VAL A 102 -3.16 10.75 9.31
N ALA A 103 -2.16 11.12 10.12
CA ALA A 103 -2.09 10.68 11.53
C ALA A 103 -3.24 11.20 12.39
N THR A 104 -3.95 12.24 11.93
CA THR A 104 -5.13 12.77 12.61
C THR A 104 -6.39 12.10 12.10
N TYR A 105 -6.61 12.13 10.78
CA TYR A 105 -7.86 11.72 10.17
C TYR A 105 -7.96 10.22 9.96
N ASN A 106 -6.87 9.55 9.56
CA ASN A 106 -6.86 8.10 9.38
C ASN A 106 -6.63 7.35 10.70
N ARG A 107 -6.44 8.04 11.84
CA ARG A 107 -6.10 7.43 13.14
C ARG A 107 -6.99 6.25 13.54
N ARG A 108 -8.28 6.31 13.20
CA ARG A 108 -9.26 5.26 13.55
C ARG A 108 -9.30 4.12 12.54
N ILE A 109 -8.92 4.36 11.30
CA ILE A 109 -8.90 3.37 10.22
C ILE A 109 -7.58 2.60 10.21
N ASP A 110 -6.49 3.28 10.60
CA ASP A 110 -5.13 2.76 10.52
C ASP A 110 -4.95 1.37 11.18
N PRO A 111 -5.42 1.11 12.41
CA PRO A 111 -5.26 -0.22 13.02
C PRO A 111 -5.97 -1.34 12.25
N VAL A 112 -7.06 -1.03 11.53
CA VAL A 112 -7.86 -2.00 10.78
C VAL A 112 -7.26 -2.26 9.41
N LEU A 113 -6.82 -1.21 8.72
CA LEU A 113 -6.35 -1.30 7.34
C LEU A 113 -4.84 -1.30 7.18
N PHE A 114 -4.03 -1.08 8.21
CA PHE A 114 -2.57 -1.20 8.07
C PHE A 114 -2.12 -2.67 8.11
N ASN A 115 -2.74 -3.47 8.97
CA ASN A 115 -2.43 -4.89 9.12
C ASN A 115 -3.07 -5.72 7.99
N LYS A 116 -2.27 -6.45 7.22
CA LYS A 116 -2.72 -7.19 6.03
C LYS A 116 -3.73 -8.30 6.35
N LEU A 117 -3.58 -8.96 7.50
CA LEU A 117 -4.54 -9.98 7.94
C LEU A 117 -5.88 -9.34 8.32
N SER A 118 -5.85 -8.20 9.02
CA SER A 118 -7.05 -7.43 9.36
C SER A 118 -7.76 -6.88 8.10
N GLN A 119 -6.99 -6.40 7.12
CA GLN A 119 -7.51 -6.01 5.81
C GLN A 119 -8.24 -7.17 5.13
N LYS A 120 -7.64 -8.38 5.12
CA LYS A 120 -8.26 -9.57 4.52
C LYS A 120 -9.59 -9.90 5.20
N VAL A 121 -9.61 -9.98 6.53
CA VAL A 121 -10.84 -10.29 7.30
C VAL A 121 -11.94 -9.26 7.00
N TRP A 122 -11.59 -7.98 6.92
CA TRP A 122 -12.54 -6.93 6.57
C TRP A 122 -13.05 -7.09 5.13
N LEU A 123 -12.16 -7.26 4.14
CA LEU A 123 -12.53 -7.40 2.73
C LEU A 123 -13.39 -8.65 2.48
N ASP A 124 -13.07 -9.79 3.08
CA ASP A 124 -13.89 -11.00 2.99
C ASP A 124 -15.33 -10.75 3.42
N ARG A 125 -15.51 -9.91 4.45
CA ARG A 125 -16.83 -9.64 5.01
C ARG A 125 -17.62 -8.65 4.19
N VAL A 126 -16.98 -7.60 3.67
CA VAL A 126 -17.69 -6.47 3.03
C VAL A 126 -17.70 -6.54 1.51
N LYS A 127 -16.67 -7.14 0.90
CA LYS A 127 -16.51 -7.25 -0.55
C LYS A 127 -15.64 -8.46 -0.94
N PRO A 128 -16.10 -9.70 -0.69
CA PRO A 128 -15.30 -10.91 -0.92
C PRO A 128 -14.83 -11.09 -2.36
N SER A 129 -15.58 -10.58 -3.33
CA SER A 129 -15.27 -10.70 -4.77
C SER A 129 -13.96 -10.02 -5.18
N VAL A 130 -13.44 -9.08 -4.38
CA VAL A 130 -12.20 -8.34 -4.67
C VAL A 130 -11.11 -8.57 -3.61
N ALA A 131 -11.37 -9.46 -2.64
CA ALA A 131 -10.42 -9.73 -1.55
C ALA A 131 -9.16 -10.43 -2.10
N PRO A 132 -7.97 -10.17 -1.53
CA PRO A 132 -6.76 -10.88 -1.95
C PRO A 132 -6.90 -12.38 -1.65
N PRO A 133 -6.31 -13.29 -2.44
CA PRO A 133 -6.42 -14.74 -2.26
C PRO A 133 -5.51 -15.25 -1.13
N MET A 134 -5.58 -14.59 0.03
CA MET A 134 -4.90 -15.02 1.25
C MET A 134 -5.62 -16.23 1.83
N THR A 135 -4.88 -17.30 2.04
CA THR A 135 -5.40 -18.60 2.48
C THR A 135 -4.90 -18.96 3.87
N HIS A 136 -3.68 -18.52 4.24
CA HIS A 136 -3.09 -18.84 5.53
C HIS A 136 -2.39 -17.63 6.15
N TYR A 137 -2.02 -17.76 7.43
CA TYR A 137 -1.04 -16.89 8.07
C TYR A 137 -0.11 -17.69 8.99
N VAL A 138 1.07 -17.15 9.22
CA VAL A 138 2.08 -17.70 10.13
C VAL A 138 1.93 -17.04 11.50
N ALA A 139 1.79 -17.87 12.53
CA ALA A 139 1.66 -17.46 13.93
C ALA A 139 2.74 -18.15 14.78
N GLY A 140 3.89 -17.50 14.92
CA GLY A 140 5.06 -18.10 15.56
C GLY A 140 5.57 -19.28 14.75
N ARG A 141 5.50 -20.49 15.32
CA ARG A 141 5.90 -21.74 14.66
C ARG A 141 4.74 -22.50 14.00
N HIS A 142 3.57 -21.87 13.86
CA HIS A 142 2.41 -22.52 13.27
C HIS A 142 2.00 -21.84 11.97
N LEU A 143 1.45 -22.64 11.06
CA LEU A 143 0.73 -22.21 9.88
C LEU A 143 -0.76 -22.42 10.12
N ILE A 144 -1.57 -21.36 9.95
CA ILE A 144 -3.00 -21.39 10.24
C ILE A 144 -3.78 -21.19 8.93
N ASP A 145 -4.68 -22.13 8.62
CA ASP A 145 -5.63 -22.05 7.50
C ASP A 145 -6.80 -21.14 7.88
N LEU A 146 -7.05 -20.10 7.09
CA LEU A 146 -8.14 -19.14 7.35
C LEU A 146 -9.53 -19.77 7.23
N SER A 147 -9.67 -20.88 6.49
CA SER A 147 -10.93 -21.62 6.37
C SER A 147 -11.18 -22.58 7.53
N ARG A 148 -10.10 -23.00 8.22
CA ARG A 148 -10.12 -23.96 9.32
C ARG A 148 -9.16 -23.51 10.44
N PRO A 149 -9.48 -22.40 11.13
CA PRO A 149 -8.56 -21.78 12.07
C PRO A 149 -8.28 -22.61 13.34
N ASP A 150 -9.13 -23.61 13.63
CA ASP A 150 -8.94 -24.54 14.74
C ASP A 150 -7.84 -25.59 14.43
N ASP A 151 -7.54 -25.83 13.15
CA ASP A 151 -6.51 -26.74 12.70
C ASP A 151 -5.15 -26.01 12.66
N ARG A 152 -4.38 -26.15 13.74
CA ARG A 152 -3.01 -25.60 13.80
C ARG A 152 -2.03 -26.56 13.16
N LEU A 153 -1.44 -26.16 12.03
CA LEU A 153 -0.36 -26.90 11.39
C LEU A 153 0.98 -26.39 11.90
N GLU A 154 1.97 -27.27 11.99
CA GLU A 154 3.38 -26.85 12.18
C GLU A 154 3.86 -26.05 10.96
N LEU A 155 4.78 -25.10 11.16
CA LEU A 155 5.28 -24.22 10.10
C LEU A 155 5.88 -24.99 8.92
N GLU A 156 6.45 -26.16 9.18
CA GLU A 156 6.96 -27.13 8.21
C GLU A 156 5.93 -27.47 7.13
N ALA A 157 4.63 -27.38 7.43
CA ALA A 157 3.53 -27.61 6.49
C ALA A 157 3.48 -26.58 5.34
N ILE A 158 4.23 -25.49 5.41
CA ILE A 158 4.35 -24.54 4.30
C ILE A 158 5.03 -25.18 3.08
N LEU A 159 5.96 -26.11 3.27
CA LEU A 159 6.68 -26.77 2.17
C LEU A 159 5.77 -27.66 1.32
N PRO A 160 4.97 -28.60 1.89
CA PRO A 160 3.99 -29.33 1.09
C PRO A 160 2.91 -28.41 0.51
N LEU A 161 2.53 -27.32 1.19
CA LEU A 161 1.60 -26.33 0.64
C LEU A 161 2.16 -25.67 -0.64
N VAL A 162 3.44 -25.27 -0.65
CA VAL A 162 4.10 -24.74 -1.87
C VAL A 162 4.10 -25.79 -2.98
N ARG A 163 4.41 -27.06 -2.68
CA ARG A 163 4.39 -28.14 -3.68
C ARG A 163 2.98 -28.36 -4.27
N GLN A 164 1.95 -28.27 -3.44
CA GLN A 164 0.56 -28.43 -3.86
C GLN A 164 0.10 -27.26 -4.73
N ARG A 165 0.44 -26.03 -4.36
CA ARG A 165 -0.02 -24.80 -5.03
C ARG A 165 0.88 -24.38 -6.19
N GLY A 166 2.07 -24.97 -6.31
CA GLY A 166 3.14 -24.55 -7.21
C GLY A 166 3.87 -23.31 -6.68
N GLU A 167 3.13 -22.25 -6.35
CA GLU A 167 3.70 -20.99 -5.89
C GLU A 167 2.87 -20.34 -4.77
N LEU A 168 3.55 -19.65 -3.86
CA LEU A 168 2.95 -18.85 -2.79
C LEU A 168 3.61 -17.48 -2.69
N PHE A 169 2.83 -16.50 -2.25
CA PHE A 169 3.33 -15.18 -1.88
C PHE A 169 3.20 -14.96 -0.37
N LEU A 170 4.29 -14.54 0.25
CA LEU A 170 4.38 -14.27 1.69
C LEU A 170 4.68 -12.79 1.91
N LYS A 171 3.96 -12.16 2.85
CA LYS A 171 4.20 -10.77 3.29
C LYS A 171 4.18 -10.68 4.81
N PRO A 172 5.05 -9.89 5.45
CA PRO A 172 4.88 -9.55 6.85
C PRO A 172 3.56 -8.82 7.06
N SER A 173 2.80 -9.19 8.09
CA SER A 173 1.43 -8.69 8.29
C SER A 173 1.39 -7.21 8.66
N GLY A 174 2.41 -6.70 9.35
CA GLY A 174 2.51 -5.33 9.87
C GLY A 174 3.65 -4.50 9.28
N GLU A 175 4.25 -4.94 8.17
CA GLU A 175 5.27 -4.14 7.47
C GLU A 175 4.74 -3.61 6.13
N GLY A 176 5.29 -2.47 5.70
CA GLY A 176 4.99 -1.86 4.40
C GLY A 176 6.19 -1.89 3.45
N GLN A 177 6.01 -1.32 2.25
CA GLN A 177 7.07 -1.06 1.27
C GLN A 177 7.74 -2.31 0.67
N ALA A 178 7.05 -3.45 0.65
CA ALA A 178 7.57 -4.74 0.18
C ALA A 178 8.80 -5.28 0.94
N ARG A 179 9.17 -4.70 2.09
CA ARG A 179 10.19 -5.28 2.96
C ARG A 179 9.71 -6.65 3.46
N GLY A 180 10.58 -7.65 3.36
CA GLY A 180 10.27 -9.02 3.78
C GLY A 180 9.29 -9.80 2.88
N ALA A 181 8.89 -9.28 1.72
CA ALA A 181 8.04 -10.02 0.79
C ALA A 181 8.82 -11.18 0.13
N LEU A 182 8.22 -12.36 0.10
CA LEU A 182 8.81 -13.58 -0.45
C LEU A 182 7.86 -14.21 -1.46
N ARG A 183 8.36 -14.58 -2.63
CA ARG A 183 7.72 -15.49 -3.57
C ARG A 183 8.39 -16.85 -3.46
N LEU A 184 7.63 -17.84 -3.05
CA LEU A 184 8.07 -19.23 -2.96
C LEU A 184 7.54 -19.98 -4.16
N ALA A 185 8.38 -20.75 -4.84
CA ALA A 185 7.97 -21.62 -5.94
C ALA A 185 8.57 -23.02 -5.73
N GLY A 186 7.73 -24.05 -5.82
CA GLY A 186 8.18 -25.44 -5.76
C GLY A 186 8.89 -25.81 -7.06
N THR A 187 10.05 -26.46 -6.94
CA THR A 187 10.79 -26.98 -8.09
C THR A 187 11.03 -28.48 -7.94
N PRO A 188 11.36 -29.21 -9.02
CA PRO A 188 11.77 -30.61 -8.90
C PRO A 188 12.97 -30.82 -7.96
N GLY A 189 13.84 -29.81 -7.86
CA GLY A 189 15.05 -29.82 -7.03
C GLY A 189 14.88 -29.27 -5.61
N GLY A 190 13.72 -28.73 -5.25
CA GLY A 190 13.49 -28.16 -3.92
C GLY A 190 12.56 -26.95 -3.94
N LEU A 191 13.13 -25.76 -3.68
CA LEU A 191 12.41 -24.52 -3.46
C LEU A 191 13.15 -23.33 -4.09
N GLN A 192 12.45 -22.52 -4.86
CA GLN A 192 12.92 -21.19 -5.24
C GLN A 192 12.33 -20.12 -4.32
N VAL A 193 13.19 -19.22 -3.85
CA VAL A 193 12.83 -18.06 -3.02
C VAL A 193 13.23 -16.80 -3.77
N ASN A 194 12.25 -15.99 -4.17
CA ASN A 194 12.47 -14.81 -5.00
C ASN A 194 13.32 -15.12 -6.25
N GLY A 195 13.08 -16.27 -6.88
CA GLY A 195 13.77 -16.71 -8.10
C GLY A 195 15.17 -17.29 -7.89
N ARG A 196 15.61 -17.48 -6.64
CA ARG A 196 16.88 -18.15 -6.31
C ARG A 196 16.59 -19.53 -5.73
N GLU A 197 17.25 -20.56 -6.26
CA GLU A 197 17.18 -21.91 -5.70
C GLU A 197 17.76 -21.93 -4.28
N MET A 198 17.07 -22.62 -3.38
CA MET A 198 17.47 -22.82 -1.99
C MET A 198 17.07 -24.22 -1.52
N ASP A 199 17.81 -24.77 -0.57
CA ASP A 199 17.37 -25.97 0.13
C ASP A 199 16.09 -25.65 0.96
N PRO A 200 15.01 -26.45 0.84
CA PRO A 200 13.76 -26.18 1.55
C PRO A 200 13.92 -26.14 3.07
N GLN A 201 14.76 -27.00 3.65
CA GLN A 201 14.94 -27.10 5.10
C GLN A 201 15.84 -25.97 5.62
N GLU A 202 16.88 -25.61 4.88
CA GLU A 202 17.71 -24.45 5.17
C GLU A 202 16.88 -23.17 5.18
N TRP A 203 16.04 -22.96 4.15
CA TRP A 203 15.14 -21.81 4.10
C TRP A 203 14.17 -21.81 5.28
N LEU A 204 13.54 -22.95 5.58
CA LEU A 204 12.58 -23.06 6.67
C LEU A 204 13.23 -22.73 8.02
N ASN A 205 14.42 -23.27 8.29
CA ASN A 205 15.17 -23.00 9.52
C ASN A 205 15.52 -21.50 9.62
N SER A 206 15.98 -20.90 8.52
CA SER A 206 16.26 -19.46 8.46
C SER A 206 15.02 -18.63 8.73
N PHE A 207 13.91 -18.94 8.06
CA PHE A 207 12.63 -18.24 8.20
C PHE A 207 12.07 -18.38 9.61
N ALA A 208 12.13 -19.58 10.21
CA ALA A 208 11.67 -19.83 11.57
C ALA A 208 12.53 -19.16 12.65
N SER A 209 13.81 -18.91 12.37
CA SER A 209 14.73 -18.22 13.29
C SER A 209 14.46 -16.71 13.38
N GLN A 210 13.78 -16.15 12.39
CA GLN A 210 13.41 -14.74 12.39
C GLN A 210 12.34 -14.51 13.47
N ARG A 211 12.49 -13.45 14.28
CA ARG A 211 11.43 -12.99 15.19
C ARG A 211 10.30 -12.36 14.38
N THR A 212 9.55 -13.19 13.66
CA THR A 212 8.47 -12.72 12.78
C THR A 212 7.28 -12.27 13.63
N THR A 213 6.78 -11.07 13.37
CA THR A 213 5.55 -10.53 13.97
C THR A 213 4.28 -11.04 13.26
N GLY A 214 4.41 -12.12 12.47
CA GLY A 214 3.37 -12.77 11.68
C GLY A 214 3.47 -12.50 10.18
N TYR A 215 3.30 -13.53 9.37
CA TYR A 215 3.27 -13.46 7.90
C TYR A 215 1.89 -13.84 7.36
N THR A 216 1.42 -13.16 6.32
CA THR A 216 0.29 -13.62 5.53
C THR A 216 0.79 -14.48 4.39
N VAL A 217 0.08 -15.55 4.07
CA VAL A 217 0.37 -16.48 2.98
C VAL A 217 -0.81 -16.45 2.00
N SER A 218 -0.54 -16.18 0.74
CA SER A 218 -1.55 -16.12 -0.31
C SER A 218 -1.17 -16.94 -1.53
N ASP A 219 -2.17 -17.40 -2.27
CA ASP A 219 -1.97 -17.81 -3.65
C ASP A 219 -1.44 -16.61 -4.48
N ILE A 220 -0.82 -16.90 -5.62
CA ILE A 220 -0.38 -15.85 -6.55
C ILE A 220 -1.59 -15.19 -7.19
N ILE A 221 -1.68 -13.86 -7.07
CA ILE A 221 -2.67 -13.08 -7.81
C ILE A 221 -2.32 -13.15 -9.29
N ARG A 222 -3.26 -13.66 -10.11
CA ARG A 222 -3.18 -13.64 -11.56
C ARG A 222 -3.74 -12.31 -12.05
N GLN A 223 -2.92 -11.50 -12.71
CA GLN A 223 -3.36 -10.29 -13.38
C GLN A 223 -3.90 -10.63 -14.77
N GLY A 224 -4.73 -9.76 -15.33
CA GLY A 224 -5.29 -9.92 -16.67
C GLY A 224 -4.23 -9.71 -17.75
N SER A 225 -4.51 -10.24 -18.92
CA SER A 225 -3.67 -10.20 -20.13
C SER A 225 -3.16 -8.79 -20.46
N TRP A 226 -3.99 -7.77 -20.26
CA TRP A 226 -3.62 -6.36 -20.46
C TRP A 226 -2.49 -5.91 -19.54
N SER A 227 -2.54 -6.27 -18.25
CA SER A 227 -1.49 -5.93 -17.29
C SER A 227 -0.23 -6.75 -17.51
N GLU A 228 -0.37 -7.99 -17.96
CA GLU A 228 0.78 -8.85 -18.29
C GLU A 228 1.62 -8.26 -19.43
N ALA A 229 1.00 -7.61 -20.42
CA ALA A 229 1.73 -7.01 -21.53
C ALA A 229 2.86 -6.04 -21.10
N PHE A 230 2.72 -5.36 -19.96
CA PHE A 230 3.75 -4.45 -19.46
C PHE A 230 4.96 -5.19 -18.90
N PHE A 231 4.77 -6.05 -17.89
CA PHE A 231 5.87 -6.83 -17.31
C PHE A 231 5.33 -8.09 -16.58
N PRO A 232 5.22 -9.25 -17.26
CA PRO A 232 4.65 -10.47 -16.70
C PRO A 232 5.31 -10.99 -15.40
N PRO A 233 6.65 -10.86 -15.20
CA PRO A 233 7.30 -11.40 -14.00
C PRO A 233 6.88 -10.77 -12.67
N THR A 234 6.12 -9.67 -12.68
CA THR A 234 5.58 -9.06 -11.46
C THR A 234 4.12 -8.71 -11.63
N LEU A 235 3.44 -8.53 -10.50
CA LEU A 235 2.09 -7.97 -10.50
C LEU A 235 2.15 -6.46 -10.78
N ASN A 236 1.68 -6.03 -11.94
CA ASN A 236 1.52 -4.63 -12.34
C ASN A 236 0.18 -4.12 -11.82
N THR A 237 0.20 -3.11 -10.95
CA THR A 237 -0.99 -2.69 -10.19
C THR A 237 -1.31 -1.21 -10.35
N LEU A 238 -2.59 -0.87 -10.23
CA LEU A 238 -3.01 0.52 -10.04
C LEU A 238 -2.77 0.92 -8.59
N ARG A 239 -2.12 2.05 -8.37
CA ARG A 239 -2.29 2.82 -7.13
C ARG A 239 -3.50 3.72 -7.32
N VAL A 240 -4.59 3.47 -6.60
CA VAL A 240 -5.77 4.33 -6.58
C VAL A 240 -5.84 5.05 -5.24
N LEU A 241 -5.87 6.38 -5.26
CA LEU A 241 -6.03 7.21 -4.09
C LEU A 241 -7.50 7.61 -3.96
N THR A 242 -8.17 7.12 -2.92
CA THR A 242 -9.56 7.51 -2.63
C THR A 242 -9.63 8.36 -1.38
N GLY A 243 -10.63 9.24 -1.33
CA GLY A 243 -11.05 9.95 -0.14
C GLY A 243 -12.50 9.65 0.21
N THR A 244 -12.89 9.91 1.45
CA THR A 244 -14.30 10.03 1.87
C THR A 244 -14.48 11.38 2.55
N HIS A 245 -15.41 12.19 2.05
CA HIS A 245 -15.66 13.55 2.54
C HIS A 245 -16.08 13.55 4.01
N PHE A 246 -15.59 14.50 4.80
CA PHE A 246 -15.93 14.65 6.22
C PHE A 246 -17.33 15.24 6.41
N SER A 247 -17.81 15.97 5.42
CA SER A 247 -19.08 16.70 5.45
C SER A 247 -20.29 15.77 5.24
N ASN A 248 -20.20 14.83 4.29
CA ASN A 248 -21.31 13.99 3.86
C ASN A 248 -20.95 12.51 3.65
N HIS A 249 -19.70 12.12 3.91
CA HIS A 249 -19.18 10.75 3.71
C HIS A 249 -19.23 10.26 2.25
N GLU A 250 -19.35 11.16 1.27
CA GLU A 250 -19.30 10.79 -0.14
C GLU A 250 -17.89 10.35 -0.54
N PRO A 251 -17.74 9.23 -1.28
CA PRO A 251 -16.44 8.77 -1.76
C PRO A 251 -15.97 9.57 -2.98
N VAL A 252 -14.66 9.78 -3.08
CA VAL A 252 -14.01 10.46 -4.20
C VAL A 252 -12.74 9.72 -4.62
N ILE A 253 -12.45 9.69 -5.92
CA ILE A 253 -11.14 9.25 -6.43
C ILE A 253 -10.28 10.49 -6.68
N LEU A 254 -9.21 10.62 -5.90
CA LEU A 254 -8.32 11.78 -5.95
C LEU A 254 -7.25 11.60 -7.02
N ALA A 255 -6.80 10.38 -7.27
CA ALA A 255 -5.90 10.04 -8.37
C ALA A 255 -5.86 8.53 -8.60
N ALA A 256 -5.45 8.12 -9.79
CA ALA A 256 -5.04 6.76 -10.07
C ALA A 256 -3.75 6.78 -10.91
N THR A 257 -2.82 5.88 -10.61
CA THR A 257 -1.55 5.75 -11.32
C THR A 257 -1.24 4.28 -11.51
N MET A 258 -1.03 3.84 -12.75
CA MET A 258 -0.56 2.49 -13.05
C MET A 258 0.91 2.34 -12.66
N LYS A 259 1.26 1.25 -11.97
CA LYS A 259 2.63 0.83 -11.69
C LYS A 259 2.97 -0.36 -12.56
N MET A 260 4.16 -0.33 -13.14
CA MET A 260 4.70 -1.39 -13.99
C MET A 260 6.06 -1.79 -13.43
N GLY A 261 6.22 -3.08 -13.19
CA GLY A 261 7.47 -3.65 -12.67
C GLY A 261 8.55 -3.71 -13.74
N ARG A 262 9.79 -3.92 -13.28
CA ARG A 262 10.98 -4.10 -14.10
C ARG A 262 11.86 -5.18 -13.46
N PRO A 263 12.91 -5.69 -14.12
CA PRO A 263 13.82 -6.68 -13.52
C PRO A 263 14.38 -6.22 -12.16
N ALA A 264 14.67 -4.91 -12.03
CA ALA A 264 15.17 -4.29 -10.80
C ALA A 264 14.17 -4.26 -9.63
N THR A 265 12.86 -4.41 -9.88
CA THR A 265 11.82 -4.36 -8.84
C THR A 265 11.28 -5.74 -8.45
N TYR A 266 11.67 -6.80 -9.15
CA TYR A 266 11.23 -8.16 -8.87
C TYR A 266 11.47 -8.52 -7.39
N PRO A 267 10.49 -9.13 -6.70
CA PRO A 267 9.25 -9.75 -7.21
C PRO A 267 8.02 -8.82 -7.23
N THR A 268 8.19 -7.50 -7.21
CA THR A 268 7.08 -6.53 -7.10
C THR A 268 7.13 -5.44 -8.17
N ASP A 269 6.08 -4.64 -8.31
CA ASP A 269 6.03 -3.45 -9.17
C ASP A 269 6.44 -2.16 -8.43
N ASN A 270 7.21 -2.27 -7.36
CA ASN A 270 7.43 -1.17 -6.42
C ASN A 270 8.05 0.07 -7.10
N TRP A 271 7.24 1.11 -7.27
CA TRP A 271 7.62 2.38 -7.87
C TRP A 271 8.33 3.36 -6.91
N ARG A 272 8.99 2.92 -5.84
CA ARG A 272 9.76 3.89 -5.04
C ARG A 272 10.82 4.59 -5.90
N VAL A 273 10.94 5.91 -5.75
CA VAL A 273 11.91 6.71 -6.51
C VAL A 273 13.32 6.11 -6.36
N GLY A 274 13.89 5.66 -7.47
CA GLY A 274 15.19 5.00 -7.52
C GLY A 274 15.19 3.49 -7.28
N ARG A 275 14.03 2.82 -7.20
CA ARG A 275 13.93 1.34 -7.19
C ARG A 275 13.69 0.71 -8.55
N GLY A 276 13.43 1.53 -9.57
CA GLY A 276 13.50 1.12 -10.98
C GLY A 276 12.17 0.88 -11.67
N GLY A 277 11.03 0.87 -10.97
CA GLY A 277 9.71 0.70 -11.59
C GLY A 277 9.27 1.90 -12.46
N ILE A 278 8.25 1.69 -13.28
CA ILE A 278 7.61 2.73 -14.10
C ILE A 278 6.22 3.02 -13.55
N SER A 279 5.78 4.28 -13.62
CA SER A 279 4.39 4.63 -13.33
C SER A 279 3.79 5.49 -14.43
N ALA A 280 2.48 5.43 -14.63
CA ALA A 280 1.76 6.26 -15.59
C ALA A 280 0.46 6.76 -14.97
N LEU A 281 0.24 8.07 -14.97
CA LEU A 281 -1.00 8.65 -14.46
C LEU A 281 -2.18 8.19 -15.31
N VAL A 282 -3.28 7.84 -14.65
CA VAL A 282 -4.54 7.50 -15.30
C VAL A 282 -5.37 8.76 -15.41
N ASP A 283 -5.91 9.04 -16.60
CA ASP A 283 -6.97 10.02 -16.75
C ASP A 283 -8.23 9.52 -16.03
N PRO A 284 -8.77 10.25 -15.04
CA PRO A 284 -9.83 9.74 -14.18
C PRO A 284 -11.16 9.55 -14.91
N VAL A 285 -11.37 10.23 -16.04
CA VAL A 285 -12.60 10.16 -16.82
C VAL A 285 -12.53 9.00 -17.82
N THR A 286 -11.43 8.91 -18.56
CA THR A 286 -11.30 8.01 -19.72
C THR A 286 -10.58 6.70 -19.41
N GLY A 287 -9.82 6.63 -18.31
CA GLY A 287 -8.99 5.45 -18.01
C GLY A 287 -7.74 5.34 -18.88
N ILE A 288 -7.41 6.38 -19.65
CA ILE A 288 -6.26 6.40 -20.55
C ILE A 288 -5.00 6.76 -19.76
N LEU A 289 -3.92 6.01 -20.01
CA LEU A 289 -2.61 6.26 -19.43
C LEU A 289 -1.93 7.48 -20.09
N GLY A 290 -1.40 8.37 -19.27
CA GLY A 290 -0.39 9.35 -19.67
C GLY A 290 0.96 8.70 -19.99
N PRO A 291 2.02 9.50 -20.22
CA PRO A 291 3.36 8.94 -20.38
C PRO A 291 3.82 8.20 -19.12
N GLY A 292 4.57 7.12 -19.35
CA GLY A 292 5.29 6.45 -18.29
C GLY A 292 6.37 7.35 -17.69
N LEU A 293 6.67 7.12 -16.42
CA LEU A 293 7.62 7.88 -15.64
C LEU A 293 8.49 6.95 -14.80
N SER A 294 9.80 7.09 -14.95
CA SER A 294 10.82 6.36 -14.20
C SER A 294 11.83 7.33 -13.61
N TYR A 295 12.54 6.91 -12.56
CA TYR A 295 13.72 7.63 -12.07
C TYR A 295 14.96 7.02 -12.71
N ASP A 296 15.75 7.85 -13.37
CA ASP A 296 17.05 7.48 -13.90
C ASP A 296 18.12 7.68 -12.81
N ALA A 297 18.79 6.59 -12.42
CA ALA A 297 19.78 6.61 -11.35
C ALA A 297 21.11 7.26 -11.77
N GLU A 298 21.45 7.22 -13.06
CA GLU A 298 22.69 7.79 -13.59
C GLU A 298 22.57 9.31 -13.68
N THR A 299 21.51 9.78 -14.34
CA THR A 299 21.26 11.22 -14.51
C THR A 299 20.61 11.86 -13.29
N LYS A 300 20.09 11.04 -12.37
CA LYS A 300 19.38 11.43 -11.14
C LYS A 300 18.19 12.33 -11.41
N ARG A 301 17.46 12.02 -12.48
CA ARG A 301 16.33 12.80 -12.99
C ARG A 301 15.14 11.91 -13.30
N ARG A 302 13.97 12.52 -13.42
CA ARG A 302 12.80 11.87 -13.99
C ARG A 302 13.01 11.59 -15.48
N CYS A 303 12.53 10.45 -15.96
CA CYS A 303 12.62 10.03 -17.35
C CYS A 303 11.23 9.61 -17.84
N LEU A 304 10.75 10.27 -18.90
CA LEU A 304 9.49 9.94 -19.57
C LEU A 304 9.66 8.71 -20.45
N ARG A 305 8.61 7.89 -20.53
CA ARG A 305 8.58 6.64 -21.28
C ARG A 305 7.29 6.57 -22.09
N GLU A 306 7.42 6.47 -23.41
CA GLU A 306 6.27 6.23 -24.29
C GLU A 306 5.82 4.77 -24.24
N GLY A 307 6.77 3.84 -24.11
CA GLY A 307 6.55 2.41 -23.93
C GLY A 307 7.41 1.79 -22.83
N HIS A 308 7.11 0.55 -22.46
CA HIS A 308 7.84 -0.22 -21.47
C HIS A 308 9.20 -0.67 -22.03
N PRO A 309 10.33 -0.31 -21.40
CA PRO A 309 11.65 -0.49 -22.01
C PRO A 309 12.06 -1.96 -22.15
N GLU A 310 11.50 -2.87 -21.33
CA GLU A 310 11.81 -4.29 -21.42
C GLU A 310 10.91 -5.08 -22.37
N THR A 311 9.66 -4.67 -22.59
CA THR A 311 8.67 -5.45 -23.36
C THR A 311 8.21 -4.76 -24.64
N GLY A 312 8.49 -3.47 -24.79
CA GLY A 312 8.00 -2.65 -25.91
C GLY A 312 6.53 -2.29 -25.83
N ALA A 313 5.80 -2.72 -24.79
CA ALA A 313 4.38 -2.41 -24.63
C ALA A 313 4.15 -0.89 -24.57
N GLN A 314 3.22 -0.38 -25.36
CA GLN A 314 2.87 1.03 -25.38
C GLN A 314 2.26 1.45 -24.04
N ILE A 315 2.80 2.49 -23.43
CA ILE A 315 2.28 3.05 -22.16
C ILE A 315 1.36 4.22 -22.46
N ARG A 316 1.87 5.28 -23.11
CA ARG A 316 1.07 6.48 -23.38
C ARG A 316 -0.09 6.11 -24.29
N GLY A 317 -1.31 6.49 -23.91
CA GLY A 317 -2.51 6.26 -24.70
C GLY A 317 -3.12 4.87 -24.52
N ALA A 318 -2.49 3.97 -23.75
CA ALA A 318 -3.09 2.68 -23.42
C ALA A 318 -4.34 2.91 -22.55
N ALA A 319 -5.46 2.30 -22.91
CA ALA A 319 -6.71 2.37 -22.16
C ALA A 319 -6.81 1.20 -21.19
N ILE A 320 -7.12 1.48 -19.93
CA ILE A 320 -7.40 0.44 -18.93
C ILE A 320 -8.72 -0.27 -19.30
N PRO A 321 -8.74 -1.61 -19.41
CA PRO A 321 -9.97 -2.35 -19.68
C PRO A 321 -11.02 -2.10 -18.59
N ASN A 322 -12.28 -1.96 -19.01
CA ASN A 322 -13.42 -1.79 -18.10
C ASN A 322 -13.21 -0.69 -17.04
N TRP A 323 -12.64 0.46 -17.41
CA TRP A 323 -12.32 1.54 -16.46
C TRP A 323 -13.51 1.99 -15.60
N ASP A 324 -14.72 2.05 -16.16
CA ASP A 324 -15.93 2.38 -15.41
C ASP A 324 -16.23 1.37 -14.29
N LEU A 325 -16.00 0.08 -14.53
CA LEU A 325 -16.11 -0.97 -13.52
C LEU A 325 -15.09 -0.73 -12.40
N VAL A 326 -13.82 -0.51 -12.76
CA VAL A 326 -12.74 -0.22 -11.80
C VAL A 326 -13.11 0.99 -10.95
N ARG A 327 -13.53 2.10 -11.58
CA ARG A 327 -13.95 3.33 -10.88
C ARG A 327 -15.08 3.05 -9.89
N SER A 328 -16.11 2.34 -10.35
CA SER A 328 -17.27 1.96 -9.54
C SER A 328 -16.87 1.11 -8.32
N ARG A 329 -16.00 0.10 -8.52
CA ARG A 329 -15.48 -0.73 -7.42
C ARG A 329 -14.71 0.08 -6.39
N MET A 330 -13.86 1.00 -6.83
CA MET A 330 -13.05 1.81 -5.93
C MET A 330 -13.89 2.80 -5.12
N LEU A 331 -14.90 3.44 -5.73
CA LEU A 331 -15.83 4.30 -5.01
C LEU A 331 -16.69 3.51 -4.01
N GLN A 332 -17.15 2.31 -4.37
CA GLN A 332 -17.86 1.43 -3.45
C GLN A 332 -17.00 1.04 -2.24
N LEU A 333 -15.73 0.66 -2.46
CA LEU A 333 -14.80 0.34 -1.38
C LEU A 333 -14.54 1.53 -0.47
N ALA A 334 -14.37 2.73 -1.04
CA ALA A 334 -14.21 3.95 -0.26
C ALA A 334 -15.45 4.25 0.59
N ALA A 335 -16.66 4.11 0.04
CA ALA A 335 -17.91 4.32 0.77
C ALA A 335 -18.10 3.35 1.95
N LEU A 336 -17.52 2.14 1.89
CA LEU A 336 -17.56 1.15 2.96
C LEU A 336 -16.61 1.46 4.13
N LEU A 337 -15.75 2.48 4.00
CA LEU A 337 -14.88 2.89 5.10
C LEU A 337 -15.73 3.46 6.25
N PRO A 338 -15.49 3.04 7.50
CA PRO A 338 -16.31 3.46 8.63
C PRO A 338 -16.05 4.92 9.07
N TYR A 339 -14.97 5.53 8.59
CA TYR A 339 -14.63 6.92 8.91
C TYR A 339 -14.19 7.66 7.63
N PRO A 340 -14.37 9.00 7.61
CA PRO A 340 -13.72 9.85 6.62
C PRO A 340 -12.20 9.72 6.66
N GLY A 341 -11.55 9.79 5.50
CA GLY A 341 -10.11 9.68 5.41
C GLY A 341 -9.59 9.55 3.98
N VAL A 342 -8.31 9.27 3.84
CA VAL A 342 -7.65 9.06 2.55
C VAL A 342 -6.92 7.74 2.52
N ILE A 343 -7.18 6.89 1.53
CA ILE A 343 -6.59 5.55 1.43
C ILE A 343 -5.95 5.38 0.05
N GLY A 344 -4.73 4.86 0.02
CA GLY A 344 -4.07 4.42 -1.20
C GLY A 344 -4.24 2.92 -1.39
N TRP A 345 -4.96 2.50 -2.40
CA TRP A 345 -5.20 1.10 -2.73
C TRP A 345 -4.23 0.65 -3.80
N ASP A 346 -3.52 -0.45 -3.56
CA ASP A 346 -2.85 -1.21 -4.62
C ASP A 346 -3.85 -2.24 -5.17
N VAL A 347 -4.11 -2.16 -6.47
CA VAL A 347 -5.19 -2.90 -7.14
C VAL A 347 -4.62 -3.64 -8.34
N ALA A 348 -4.78 -4.96 -8.37
CA ALA A 348 -4.49 -5.75 -9.57
C ALA A 348 -5.73 -5.77 -10.47
N LEU A 349 -5.50 -5.55 -11.76
CA LEU A 349 -6.51 -5.74 -12.79
C LEU A 349 -6.48 -7.20 -13.23
N THR A 350 -7.64 -7.85 -13.26
CA THR A 350 -7.85 -9.16 -13.89
C THR A 350 -8.59 -8.96 -15.22
N ASP A 351 -8.78 -10.01 -16.01
CA ASP A 351 -9.55 -9.88 -17.26
C ASP A 351 -11.04 -9.53 -16.99
N ASP A 352 -11.59 -9.97 -15.85
CA ASP A 352 -13.02 -9.83 -15.54
C ASP A 352 -13.37 -8.80 -14.44
N ASP A 353 -12.51 -8.61 -13.44
CA ASP A 353 -12.72 -7.68 -12.30
C ASP A 353 -11.37 -7.18 -11.72
N ILE A 354 -11.37 -6.72 -10.48
CA ILE A 354 -10.18 -6.29 -9.74
C ILE A 354 -9.90 -7.16 -8.52
N VAL A 355 -8.64 -7.19 -8.08
CA VAL A 355 -8.23 -7.74 -6.78
C VAL A 355 -7.50 -6.67 -5.98
N ILE A 356 -7.92 -6.46 -4.74
CA ILE A 356 -7.22 -5.57 -3.80
C ILE A 356 -5.98 -6.28 -3.28
N VAL A 357 -4.82 -5.71 -3.57
CA VAL A 357 -3.52 -6.23 -3.16
C VAL A 357 -3.15 -5.73 -1.76
N GLU A 358 -3.38 -4.45 -1.50
CA GLU A 358 -3.06 -3.79 -0.24
C GLU A 358 -3.80 -2.44 -0.11
N ALA A 359 -4.29 -2.13 1.09
CA ALA A 359 -4.72 -0.79 1.47
C ALA A 359 -3.61 -0.06 2.26
N ASN A 360 -3.39 1.22 1.96
CA ASN A 360 -2.39 2.07 2.58
C ASN A 360 -3.05 3.27 3.26
N THR A 361 -3.02 3.30 4.59
CA THR A 361 -3.54 4.37 5.45
C THR A 361 -2.58 5.56 5.58
N TYR A 362 -1.33 5.40 5.16
CA TYR A 362 -0.37 6.49 4.95
C TYR A 362 0.07 6.48 3.48
N PRO A 363 -0.82 6.86 2.55
CA PRO A 363 -0.51 6.76 1.14
C PRO A 363 0.63 7.71 0.76
N GLY A 364 1.64 7.18 0.08
CA GLY A 364 2.69 8.01 -0.51
C GLY A 364 2.16 8.75 -1.72
N MET A 365 2.16 10.08 -1.68
CA MET A 365 1.59 10.93 -2.74
C MET A 365 2.51 11.13 -3.93
N ALA A 366 3.81 10.90 -3.75
CA ALA A 366 4.83 11.11 -4.77
C ALA A 366 4.52 10.38 -6.08
N ILE A 367 3.90 9.20 -6.03
CA ILE A 367 3.51 8.45 -7.24
C ILE A 367 2.44 9.14 -8.09
N HIS A 368 1.61 9.98 -7.48
CA HIS A 368 0.64 10.78 -8.21
C HIS A 368 1.23 12.17 -8.54
N GLU A 369 1.86 12.82 -7.56
CA GLU A 369 2.37 14.20 -7.68
C GLU A 369 3.54 14.33 -8.66
N SER A 370 4.27 13.25 -8.93
CA SER A 370 5.31 13.26 -9.97
C SER A 370 4.72 13.42 -11.38
N HIS A 371 3.43 13.13 -11.56
CA HIS A 371 2.74 13.28 -12.84
C HIS A 371 1.90 14.55 -12.91
N ALA A 372 1.16 14.88 -11.85
CA ALA A 372 0.30 16.06 -11.83
C ALA A 372 -0.02 16.48 -10.40
N SER A 373 -0.35 17.76 -10.22
CA SER A 373 -0.88 18.24 -8.94
C SER A 373 -2.16 17.50 -8.56
N LEU A 374 -2.26 17.19 -7.26
CA LEU A 374 -3.46 16.62 -6.67
C LEU A 374 -4.51 17.68 -6.32
N LYS A 375 -4.33 18.94 -6.75
CA LYS A 375 -5.25 20.07 -6.52
C LYS A 375 -5.79 20.67 -7.84
N ARG A 376 -5.76 19.91 -8.93
CA ARG A 376 -6.13 20.37 -10.29
C ARG A 376 -7.65 20.53 -10.48
N THR A 377 -8.48 19.66 -9.91
CA THR A 377 -9.94 19.74 -10.03
C THR A 377 -10.59 20.46 -8.84
N ALA A 378 -11.81 20.97 -9.03
CA ALA A 378 -12.57 21.59 -7.95
C ALA A 378 -12.89 20.56 -6.83
N GLU A 379 -13.23 19.34 -7.21
CA GLU A 379 -13.51 18.22 -6.31
C GLU A 379 -12.28 17.88 -5.44
N GLN A 380 -11.10 17.74 -6.06
CA GLN A 380 -9.85 17.53 -5.33
C GLN A 380 -9.56 18.67 -4.34
N ARG A 381 -9.70 19.93 -4.77
CA ARG A 381 -9.48 21.09 -3.90
C ARG A 381 -10.46 21.11 -2.72
N ALA A 382 -11.72 20.79 -2.96
CA ALA A 382 -12.73 20.70 -1.92
C ALA A 382 -12.36 19.64 -0.88
N PHE A 383 -11.98 18.43 -1.31
CA PHE A 383 -11.54 17.37 -0.40
C PHE A 383 -10.30 17.76 0.42
N TRP A 384 -9.27 18.33 -0.23
CA TRP A 384 -8.06 18.74 0.47
C TRP A 384 -8.29 19.90 1.44
N ALA A 385 -9.22 20.81 1.15
CA ALA A 385 -9.62 21.86 2.06
C ALA A 385 -10.24 21.29 3.36
N GLU A 386 -11.07 20.25 3.27
CA GLU A 386 -11.62 19.55 4.45
C GLU A 386 -10.50 18.90 5.30
N MET A 387 -9.46 18.39 4.64
CA MET A 387 -8.24 17.86 5.27
C MET A 387 -7.29 18.96 5.78
N ASN A 388 -7.64 20.25 5.62
CA ASN A 388 -6.81 21.41 5.91
C ASN A 388 -5.43 21.33 5.22
N ILE A 389 -5.42 21.06 3.92
CA ILE A 389 -4.26 20.98 3.03
C ILE A 389 -4.30 22.05 1.95
#